data_AF-A0A432WVI6-F1
#
_entry.id   AF-A0A432WVI6-F1
#
_cell.length_a   1.000
_cell.length_b   1.000
_cell.length_c   1.000
_cell.angle_alpha   90.00
_cell.angle_beta   90.00
_cell.angle_gamma   90.00
#
_symmetry.space_group_name_H-M   'P 1'
#
loop_
_entity.id
_entity.type
_entity.pdbx_description
1 polymer ?
#
loop_
_entity_poly.entity_id
_entity_poly.type
_entity_poly.pdbx_seq_one_letter_code
_entity_poly.pdbx_strand_id
1 'polypeptide(L)'
;MDLLSRREHSEYELRRKLEHKGFAVDAVKRVLDRLQERQWQSDERFAASFFRQRVEQGYGPLRIRMEMSQKGLSDIEIETVFAESAPDWRELAKERYQRRFARTARFKQLEPKEKAKRQRFLAQRGFTAEQVYAAISAAEDDDEVAVF
;
A
#
# COMPACT_ATOMS: atom_id res chain seq x y z
N MET A 1 21.77 -4.51 19.43
CA MET A 1 20.83 -3.39 19.67
C MET A 1 20.59 -2.71 18.32
N ASP A 2 19.75 -3.28 17.44
CA ASP A 2 19.66 -2.79 16.03
C ASP A 2 18.28 -3.01 15.39
N LEU A 3 17.23 -3.18 16.19
CA LEU A 3 15.88 -3.46 15.68
C LEU A 3 15.08 -2.19 15.37
N LEU A 4 15.26 -1.12 16.14
CA LEU A 4 14.52 0.14 15.99
C LEU A 4 15.28 1.20 15.17
N SER A 5 16.54 0.93 14.82
CA SER A 5 17.44 1.89 14.17
C SER A 5 17.22 2.06 12.67
N ARG A 6 16.57 1.10 12.00
CA ARG A 6 16.51 1.04 10.53
C ARG A 6 15.18 1.48 9.93
N ARG A 7 14.08 1.26 10.65
CA ARG A 7 12.73 1.68 10.25
C ARG A 7 11.78 1.68 11.45
N GLU A 8 10.67 2.37 11.29
CA GLU A 8 9.52 2.24 12.20
C GLU A 8 8.98 0.81 12.17
N HIS A 9 8.52 0.35 13.33
CA HIS A 9 7.91 -0.96 13.52
C HIS A 9 6.61 -0.80 14.30
N SER A 10 5.57 -1.53 13.88
CA SER A 10 4.36 -1.60 14.70
C SER A 10 4.62 -2.39 15.98
N GLU A 11 3.83 -2.12 17.01
CA GLU A 11 3.83 -2.87 18.26
C GLU A 11 3.63 -4.36 17.96
N TYR A 12 2.68 -4.69 17.08
CA TYR A 12 2.40 -6.05 16.64
C TYR A 12 3.61 -6.72 15.99
N GLU A 13 4.36 -6.03 15.12
CA GLU A 13 5.57 -6.58 14.49
C GLU A 13 6.64 -6.94 15.54
N LEU A 14 6.85 -6.05 16.52
CA LEU A 14 7.84 -6.24 17.57
C LEU A 14 7.40 -7.35 18.53
N ARG A 15 6.15 -7.35 18.97
CA ARG A 15 5.57 -8.39 19.82
C ARG A 15 5.75 -9.76 19.20
N ARG A 16 5.26 -9.95 17.97
CA ARG A 16 5.39 -11.23 17.26
C ARG A 16 6.83 -11.67 17.10
N LYS A 17 7.75 -10.75 16.83
CA LYS A 17 9.17 -11.06 16.67
C LYS A 17 9.82 -11.50 17.99
N LEU A 18 9.44 -10.90 19.11
CA LEU A 18 9.98 -11.25 20.43
C LEU A 18 9.38 -12.57 20.93
N GLU A 19 8.07 -12.77 20.78
CA GLU A 19 7.42 -14.03 21.13
C GLU A 19 7.97 -15.21 20.30
N HIS A 20 8.19 -15.01 19.01
CA HIS A 20 8.80 -16.05 18.15
C HIS A 20 10.24 -16.41 18.56
N LYS A 21 10.95 -15.51 19.26
CA LYS A 21 12.26 -15.78 19.85
C LYS A 21 12.19 -16.52 21.20
N GLY A 22 10.99 -16.83 21.69
CA GLY A 22 10.77 -17.55 22.94
C GLY A 22 10.74 -16.67 24.19
N PHE A 23 10.62 -15.34 24.05
CA PHE A 23 10.46 -14.48 25.22
C PHE A 23 9.04 -14.60 25.79
N ALA A 24 8.93 -14.59 27.13
CA ALA A 24 7.65 -14.66 27.82
C ALA A 24 6.77 -13.43 27.52
N VAL A 25 5.46 -13.65 27.33
CA VAL A 25 4.48 -12.62 26.95
C VAL A 25 4.53 -11.41 27.89
N ASP A 26 4.58 -11.61 29.20
CA ASP A 26 4.65 -10.51 30.18
C ASP A 26 5.94 -9.70 30.08
N ALA A 27 7.06 -10.36 29.74
CA ALA A 27 8.33 -9.67 29.53
C ALA A 27 8.29 -8.84 28.23
N VAL A 28 7.70 -9.39 27.17
CA VAL A 28 7.50 -8.68 25.90
C VAL A 28 6.64 -7.45 26.10
N LYS A 29 5.50 -7.58 26.78
CA LYS A 29 4.60 -6.46 27.11
C LYS A 29 5.33 -5.34 27.84
N ARG A 30 6.01 -5.64 28.95
CA ARG A 30 6.77 -4.64 29.73
C ARG A 30 7.85 -3.92 28.91
N VAL A 31 8.47 -4.62 27.96
CA VAL A 31 9.46 -4.01 27.07
C VAL A 31 8.78 -3.07 26.08
N LEU A 32 7.68 -3.48 25.46
CA LEU A 32 6.93 -2.66 24.51
C LEU A 32 6.36 -1.40 25.16
N ASP A 33 5.77 -1.52 26.35
CA ASP A 33 5.28 -0.38 27.13
C ASP A 33 6.41 0.65 27.34
N ARG A 34 7.61 0.20 27.73
CA ARG A 34 8.78 1.07 27.92
C ARG A 34 9.27 1.71 26.61
N LEU A 35 9.17 1.00 25.49
CA LEU A 35 9.54 1.55 24.18
C LEU A 35 8.57 2.66 23.77
N GLN A 36 7.27 2.50 24.04
CA GLN A 36 6.24 3.48 23.77
C GLN A 36 6.34 4.70 24.69
N GLU A 37 6.57 4.50 26.00
CA GLU A 37 6.82 5.57 26.97
C GLU A 37 8.01 6.45 26.55
N ARG A 38 9.06 5.83 26.00
CA ARG A 38 10.24 6.53 25.48
C ARG A 38 10.08 7.07 24.06
N GLN A 39 8.89 6.89 23.46
CA GLN A 39 8.59 7.27 22.08
C GLN A 39 9.52 6.59 21.05
N TRP A 40 10.16 5.48 21.40
CA TRP A 40 11.00 4.69 20.50
C TRP A 40 10.18 3.75 19.60
N GLN A 41 8.93 3.48 19.98
CA GLN A 41 7.93 2.81 19.15
C GLN A 41 6.68 3.71 19.10
N SER A 42 6.08 3.82 17.92
CA SER A 42 4.82 4.53 17.71
C SER A 42 4.08 3.93 16.53
N ASP A 43 2.87 3.42 16.76
CA ASP A 43 2.03 2.87 15.69
C ASP A 43 1.55 3.95 14.71
N GLU A 44 1.38 5.19 15.18
CA GLU A 44 1.09 6.36 14.35
C GLU A 44 2.23 6.65 13.35
N ARG A 45 3.48 6.78 13.84
CA ARG A 45 4.65 6.99 12.96
C ARG A 45 4.86 5.82 12.02
N PHE A 46 4.65 4.60 12.52
CA PHE A 46 4.68 3.41 11.69
C PHE A 46 3.63 3.46 10.58
N ALA A 47 2.38 3.78 10.89
CA ALA A 47 1.27 3.82 9.95
C ALA A 47 1.52 4.84 8.84
N ALA A 48 1.94 6.07 9.19
CA ALA A 48 2.25 7.12 8.23
C ALA A 48 3.42 6.74 7.31
N SER A 49 4.50 6.19 7.88
CA SER A 49 5.67 5.75 7.11
C SER A 49 5.32 4.59 6.16
N PHE A 50 4.59 3.60 6.66
CA PHE A 50 4.16 2.43 5.90
C PHE A 50 3.22 2.80 4.76
N PHE A 51 2.22 3.65 5.03
CA PHE A 51 1.27 4.13 4.02
C PHE A 51 2.00 4.83 2.88
N ARG A 52 2.88 5.80 3.21
CA ARG A 52 3.69 6.54 2.23
C ARG A 52 4.53 5.59 1.37
N GLN A 53 5.23 4.65 2.00
CA GLN A 53 6.04 3.66 1.29
C GLN A 53 5.20 2.85 0.30
N ARG A 54 3.98 2.45 0.66
CA ARG A 54 3.11 1.66 -0.22
C ARG A 54 2.53 2.47 -1.36
N VAL A 55 2.18 3.73 -1.12
CA VAL A 55 1.78 4.68 -2.18
C VAL A 55 2.93 4.87 -3.19
N GLU A 56 4.15 5.09 -2.73
CA GLU A 56 5.34 5.24 -3.59
C GLU A 56 5.63 3.97 -4.42
N GLN A 57 5.34 2.80 -3.86
CA GLN A 57 5.41 1.51 -4.57
C GLN A 57 4.26 1.30 -5.57
N GLY A 58 3.25 2.17 -5.55
CA GLY A 58 2.12 2.14 -6.47
C GLY A 58 1.02 1.16 -6.08
N TYR A 59 0.89 0.83 -4.80
CA TYR A 59 -0.22 0.04 -4.30
C TYR A 59 -1.47 0.90 -4.12
N GLY A 60 -2.63 0.30 -4.39
CA GLY A 60 -3.92 0.94 -4.24
C GLY A 60 -4.50 0.81 -2.83
N PRO A 61 -5.58 1.54 -2.55
CA PRO A 61 -6.11 1.72 -1.21
C PRO A 61 -6.54 0.41 -0.54
N LEU A 62 -7.11 -0.55 -1.30
CA LEU A 62 -7.62 -1.81 -0.74
C LEU A 62 -6.47 -2.67 -0.17
N ARG A 63 -5.36 -2.73 -0.91
CA ARG A 63 -4.20 -3.52 -0.49
C ARG A 63 -3.48 -2.85 0.68
N ILE A 64 -3.36 -1.53 0.65
CA ILE A 64 -2.73 -0.78 1.75
C ILE A 64 -3.50 -1.01 3.05
N ARG A 65 -4.84 -0.88 3.05
CA ARG A 65 -5.69 -1.16 4.22
C ARG A 65 -5.51 -2.58 4.74
N MET A 66 -5.58 -3.57 3.86
CA MET A 66 -5.38 -4.97 4.22
C MET A 66 -4.03 -5.20 4.88
N GLU A 67 -2.95 -4.67 4.30
CA GLU A 67 -1.60 -4.85 4.84
C GLU A 67 -1.38 -4.09 6.16
N MET A 68 -1.98 -2.91 6.34
CA MET A 68 -1.96 -2.18 7.61
C MET A 68 -2.67 -2.97 8.72
N SER A 69 -3.84 -3.53 8.43
CA SER A 69 -4.59 -4.39 9.36
C SER A 69 -3.79 -5.65 9.74
N GLN A 70 -3.15 -6.31 8.77
CA GLN A 70 -2.27 -7.46 9.03
C GLN A 70 -1.05 -7.13 9.91
N LYS A 71 -0.70 -5.84 9.99
CA LYS A 71 0.36 -5.32 10.86
C LYS A 71 -0.15 -4.81 12.21
N GLY A 72 -1.40 -5.09 12.54
CA GLY A 72 -1.99 -4.81 13.84
C GLY A 72 -2.49 -3.39 14.03
N LEU A 73 -2.56 -2.58 12.97
CA LEU A 73 -3.17 -1.25 13.05
C LEU A 73 -4.69 -1.37 13.14
N SER A 74 -5.28 -0.57 14.02
CA SER A 74 -6.73 -0.45 14.20
C SER A 74 -7.39 0.27 13.03
N ASP A 75 -8.69 0.07 12.85
CA ASP A 75 -9.46 0.76 11.81
C ASP A 75 -9.38 2.29 11.97
N ILE A 76 -9.35 2.79 13.22
CA ILE A 76 -9.22 4.22 13.51
C ILE A 76 -7.88 4.76 13.00
N GLU A 77 -6.76 4.10 13.32
CA GLU A 77 -5.43 4.53 12.85
C GLU A 77 -5.32 4.48 11.32
N ILE A 78 -5.93 3.45 10.71
CA ILE A 78 -6.00 3.34 9.25
C ILE A 78 -6.79 4.51 8.68
N GLU A 79 -8.01 4.77 9.16
CA GLU A 79 -8.83 5.87 8.63
C GLU A 79 -8.15 7.23 8.81
N THR A 80 -7.50 7.48 9.95
CA THR A 80 -6.75 8.72 10.20
C THR A 80 -5.70 8.95 9.11
N VAL A 81 -4.84 7.96 8.84
CA VAL A 81 -3.78 8.09 7.82
C VAL A 81 -4.36 8.26 6.42
N PHE A 82 -5.46 7.56 6.11
CA PHE A 82 -6.15 7.72 4.82
C PHE A 82 -6.77 9.11 4.68
N ALA A 83 -7.33 9.68 5.75
CA ALA A 83 -7.91 11.03 5.72
C ALA A 83 -6.84 12.11 5.53
N GLU A 84 -5.67 11.93 6.14
CA GLU A 84 -4.60 12.94 6.13
C GLU A 84 -3.73 12.89 4.88
N SER A 85 -3.51 11.71 4.31
CA SER A 85 -2.43 11.48 3.34
C SER A 85 -2.87 10.82 2.03
N ALA A 86 -4.17 10.55 1.82
CA ALA A 86 -4.63 9.89 0.59
C ALA A 86 -4.25 10.70 -0.67
N PRO A 87 -3.53 10.09 -1.64
CA PRO A 87 -3.30 10.70 -2.94
C PRO A 87 -4.55 10.61 -3.82
N ASP A 88 -4.49 11.23 -5.01
CA ASP A 88 -5.41 10.88 -6.09
C ASP A 88 -5.13 9.45 -6.57
N TRP A 89 -5.95 8.51 -6.10
CA TRP A 89 -5.84 7.11 -6.44
C TRP A 89 -6.11 6.80 -7.91
N ARG A 90 -6.94 7.61 -8.59
CA ARG A 90 -7.22 7.43 -10.02
C ARG A 90 -5.97 7.81 -10.81
N GLU A 91 -5.32 8.91 -10.45
CA GLU A 91 -4.08 9.34 -11.08
C GLU A 91 -2.93 8.37 -10.83
N LEU A 92 -2.78 7.88 -9.59
CA LEU A 92 -1.80 6.86 -9.28
C LEU A 92 -2.04 5.56 -10.07
N ALA A 93 -3.30 5.14 -10.25
CA ALA A 93 -3.63 3.96 -11.05
C ALA A 93 -3.22 4.14 -12.52
N LYS A 94 -3.48 5.31 -13.11
CA LYS A 94 -3.07 5.68 -14.48
C LYS A 94 -1.56 5.65 -14.65
N GLU A 95 -0.82 6.34 -13.78
CA GLU A 95 0.63 6.39 -13.81
C GLU A 95 1.23 4.97 -13.75
N ARG A 96 0.71 4.12 -12.86
CA ARG A 96 1.18 2.74 -12.72
C ARG A 96 0.84 1.87 -13.92
N TYR A 97 -0.32 2.07 -14.53
CA TYR A 97 -0.69 1.42 -15.78
C TYR A 97 0.25 1.83 -16.91
N GLN A 98 0.43 3.13 -17.14
CA GLN A 98 1.29 3.67 -18.20
C GLN A 98 2.73 3.19 -18.04
N ARG A 99 3.32 3.30 -16.84
CA ARG A 99 4.69 2.81 -16.58
C ARG A 99 4.87 1.33 -16.92
N ARG A 100 3.86 0.49 -16.70
CA ARG A 100 3.95 -0.95 -16.98
C ARG A 100 3.79 -1.28 -18.47
N PHE A 101 2.93 -0.54 -19.17
CA PHE A 101 2.43 -0.91 -20.50
C PHE A 101 2.77 0.10 -21.61
N ALA A 102 3.54 1.16 -21.33
CA ALA A 102 3.90 2.21 -22.30
C ALA A 102 4.51 1.70 -23.62
N ARG A 103 5.18 0.54 -23.61
CA ARG A 103 5.84 -0.05 -24.79
C ARG A 103 5.11 -1.28 -25.35
N THR A 104 3.82 -1.39 -25.07
CA THR A 104 2.99 -2.52 -25.53
C THR A 104 1.88 -2.01 -26.45
N ALA A 105 1.22 -2.92 -27.16
CA ALA A 105 0.11 -2.56 -28.06
C ALA A 105 -0.94 -1.69 -27.34
N ARG A 106 -1.53 -0.76 -28.08
CA ARG A 106 -2.57 0.16 -27.60
C ARG A 106 -3.78 -0.61 -27.09
N PHE A 107 -4.50 -0.10 -26.09
CA PHE A 107 -5.51 -0.90 -25.39
C PHE A 107 -6.63 -1.34 -26.33
N LYS A 108 -7.07 -0.45 -27.25
CA LYS A 108 -8.10 -0.76 -28.25
C LYS A 108 -7.72 -1.95 -29.16
N GLN A 109 -6.43 -2.15 -29.42
CA GLN A 109 -5.90 -3.19 -30.31
C GLN A 109 -5.66 -4.55 -29.61
N LEU A 110 -5.95 -4.65 -28.31
CA LEU A 110 -5.69 -5.85 -27.55
C LEU A 110 -6.79 -6.89 -27.67
N GLU A 111 -6.36 -8.15 -27.75
CA GLU A 111 -7.23 -9.31 -27.52
C GLU A 111 -7.89 -9.26 -26.13
N PRO A 112 -9.12 -9.77 -25.98
CA PRO A 112 -9.85 -9.77 -24.70
C PRO A 112 -9.04 -10.33 -23.52
N LYS A 113 -8.22 -11.36 -23.79
CA LYS A 113 -7.34 -11.98 -22.78
C LYS A 113 -6.29 -11.01 -22.23
N GLU A 114 -5.71 -10.17 -23.10
CA GLU A 114 -4.68 -9.21 -22.70
C GLU A 114 -5.31 -7.99 -22.02
N LYS A 115 -6.51 -7.55 -22.45
CA LYS A 115 -7.31 -6.53 -21.74
C LYS A 115 -7.58 -6.95 -20.29
N ALA A 116 -8.08 -8.18 -20.10
CA ALA A 116 -8.35 -8.73 -18.76
C ALA A 116 -7.07 -8.83 -17.90
N LYS A 117 -5.92 -9.13 -18.51
CA LYS A 117 -4.63 -9.18 -17.80
C LYS A 117 -4.22 -7.80 -17.28
N ARG A 118 -4.43 -6.73 -18.05
CA ARG A 118 -4.10 -5.37 -17.59
C ARG A 118 -5.01 -4.88 -16.47
N GLN A 119 -6.30 -5.18 -16.55
CA GLN A 119 -7.24 -4.93 -15.46
C GLN A 119 -6.84 -5.69 -14.18
N ARG A 120 -6.53 -6.99 -14.30
CA ARG A 120 -6.04 -7.82 -13.18
C ARG A 120 -4.75 -7.27 -12.55
N PHE A 121 -3.84 -6.72 -13.35
CA PHE A 121 -2.59 -6.14 -12.85
C PHE A 121 -2.84 -4.98 -11.86
N LEU A 122 -3.82 -4.12 -12.13
CA LEU A 122 -4.20 -3.05 -11.21
C LEU A 122 -5.01 -3.57 -10.02
N ALA A 123 -5.96 -4.47 -10.25
CA ALA A 123 -6.74 -5.09 -9.17
C ALA A 123 -5.83 -5.83 -8.16
N GLN A 124 -4.81 -6.55 -8.61
CA GLN A 124 -3.82 -7.22 -7.74
C GLN A 124 -2.93 -6.24 -6.96
N ARG A 125 -2.84 -4.99 -7.40
CA ARG A 125 -2.23 -3.91 -6.61
C ARG A 125 -3.17 -3.27 -5.62
N GLY A 126 -4.46 -3.63 -5.62
CA GLY A 126 -5.44 -3.15 -4.65
C GLY A 126 -6.13 -1.85 -5.06
N PHE A 127 -6.13 -1.51 -6.35
CA PHE A 127 -7.00 -0.45 -6.86
C PHE A 127 -8.45 -0.92 -6.91
N THR A 128 -9.40 -0.02 -6.65
CA THR A 128 -10.84 -0.31 -6.74
C THR A 128 -11.26 -0.53 -8.20
N ALA A 129 -12.39 -1.20 -8.43
CA ALA A 129 -12.90 -1.40 -9.78
C ALA A 129 -13.08 -0.08 -10.55
N GLU A 130 -13.53 0.96 -9.85
CA GLU A 130 -13.69 2.31 -10.39
C GLU A 130 -12.34 2.93 -10.81
N GLN A 131 -11.30 2.81 -9.98
CA GLN A 131 -9.96 3.31 -10.30
C GLN A 131 -9.32 2.54 -11.45
N VAL A 132 -9.55 1.21 -11.51
CA VAL A 132 -9.12 0.37 -12.62
C VAL A 132 -9.79 0.84 -13.91
N TYR A 133 -11.11 1.03 -13.90
CA TYR A 133 -11.85 1.49 -15.07
C TYR A 133 -11.37 2.87 -15.54
N ALA A 134 -11.21 3.83 -14.62
CA ALA A 134 -10.70 5.16 -14.94
C ALA A 134 -9.30 5.12 -15.58
N ALA A 135 -8.42 4.23 -15.14
CA ALA A 135 -7.10 4.07 -15.71
C ALA A 135 -7.11 3.45 -17.11
N ILE A 136 -8.02 2.50 -17.35
CA ILE A 136 -8.20 1.88 -18.67
C ILE A 136 -8.82 2.88 -19.66
N SER A 137 -9.88 3.59 -19.27
CA SER A 137 -10.53 4.60 -20.12
C SER A 137 -9.55 5.67 -20.57
N ALA A 138 -8.73 6.20 -19.65
CA ALA A 138 -7.70 7.18 -20.01
C ALA A 138 -6.68 6.63 -21.02
N ALA A 139 -6.35 5.34 -20.95
CA ALA A 139 -5.48 4.70 -21.93
C ALA A 139 -6.14 4.47 -23.30
N GLU A 140 -7.48 4.43 -23.35
CA GLU A 140 -8.25 4.37 -24.60
C GLU A 140 -8.40 5.76 -25.25
N ASP A 141 -8.47 6.82 -24.44
CA ASP A 141 -8.58 8.22 -24.89
C ASP A 141 -7.23 8.74 -25.41
N ASP A 142 -6.12 8.40 -24.74
CA ASP A 142 -4.75 8.69 -25.21
C ASP A 142 -4.44 8.04 -26.57
N ASP A 143 -5.21 7.04 -27.00
CA ASP A 143 -5.10 6.44 -28.32
C ASP A 143 -5.72 7.32 -29.43
N GLU A 144 -6.62 8.26 -29.13
CA GLU A 144 -7.24 9.16 -30.14
C GLU A 144 -6.37 10.38 -30.47
N VAL A 145 -5.63 10.89 -29.49
CA VAL A 145 -4.79 12.09 -29.69
C VAL A 145 -3.53 11.77 -30.51
N ALA A 146 -3.07 10.51 -30.52
CA ALA A 146 -1.85 10.08 -31.20
C ALA A 146 -2.04 9.69 -32.69
N VAL A 147 -3.24 9.90 -33.26
CA VAL A 147 -3.60 9.52 -34.64
C VAL A 147 -3.66 10.73 -35.59
N PHE A 148 -3.34 11.94 -35.10
CA PHE A 148 -3.17 13.16 -35.90
C PHE A 148 -1.68 13.52 -36.05
#